data_AF-A0A0Q6Q258-F1
#
_entry.id   AF-A0A0Q6Q258-F1
#
_cell.length_a   1.000
_cell.length_b   1.000
_cell.length_c   1.000
_cell.angle_alpha   90.00
_cell.angle_beta   90.00
_cell.angle_gamma   90.00
#
_symmetry.space_group_name_H-M   'P 1'
#
loop_
_entity.id
_entity.type
_entity.pdbx_description
1 polymer ?
#
loop_
_entity_poly.entity_id
_entity_poly.type
_entity_poly.pdbx_seq_one_letter_code
_entity_poly.pdbx_strand_id
1 'polypeptide(L)'
;MTNPPPYGYAPVAPPAPRPPLTRRQRRGAFVAGAVALLLLQLGFTVAVFPVVFVGVVLLAFTITNSLASRPADASSWDRFWVDTHIDPAPWIPWLIAVAVAGILIMVLAVLVSGWILRAHGVSRPRGVTWSGIGIGIVGQWIVGGILGVIANLASLGLQQISGGIGSLGGGAAIVAIGSLVAAIPVGALTWWWMAHAFRAPAAAAAAPLGQSA
;
A
#
# COMPACT_ATOMS: atom_id res chain seq x y z
N MET A 1 58.97 -20.79 -5.22
CA MET A 1 57.61 -20.24 -5.29
C MET A 1 56.65 -21.39 -4.98
N THR A 2 56.15 -21.46 -3.75
CA THR A 2 55.24 -22.53 -3.30
C THR A 2 53.81 -22.10 -3.58
N ASN A 3 53.12 -22.83 -4.47
CA ASN A 3 51.69 -22.62 -4.68
C ASN A 3 50.93 -22.90 -3.37
N PRO A 4 50.03 -22.00 -2.93
CA PRO A 4 49.19 -22.29 -1.77
C PRO A 4 48.33 -23.53 -2.06
N PRO A 5 48.08 -24.39 -1.05
CA PRO A 5 47.26 -25.57 -1.23
C PRO A 5 45.86 -25.17 -1.72
N PRO A 6 45.30 -25.89 -2.71
CA PRO A 6 43.97 -25.59 -3.22
C PRO A 6 42.98 -25.67 -2.06
N TYR A 7 42.28 -24.57 -1.79
CA TYR A 7 41.20 -24.53 -0.81
C TYR A 7 40.12 -25.53 -1.24
N GLY A 8 40.18 -26.73 -0.66
CA GLY A 8 39.13 -27.72 -0.83
C GLY A 8 37.85 -27.17 -0.22
N TYR A 9 36.90 -26.78 -1.06
CA TYR A 9 35.55 -26.49 -0.61
C TYR A 9 34.98 -27.78 -0.02
N ALA A 10 34.93 -27.85 1.31
CA ALA A 10 34.20 -28.92 1.97
C ALA A 10 32.73 -28.88 1.49
N PRO A 11 32.12 -30.03 1.13
CA PRO A 11 30.74 -30.06 0.71
C PRO A 11 29.84 -29.46 1.79
N VAL A 12 29.15 -28.37 1.47
CA VAL A 12 28.17 -27.76 2.38
C VAL A 12 27.01 -28.74 2.52
N ALA A 13 26.79 -29.24 3.73
CA ALA A 13 25.68 -30.14 4.01
C ALA A 13 24.33 -29.47 3.61
N PRO A 14 23.37 -30.22 3.04
CA PRO A 14 22.09 -29.66 2.64
C PRO A 14 21.38 -28.99 3.84
N PRO A 15 20.75 -27.81 3.65
CA PRO A 15 19.99 -27.17 4.72
C PRO A 15 18.89 -28.09 5.23
N ALA A 16 18.80 -28.26 6.55
CA ALA A 16 17.74 -29.06 7.17
C ALA A 16 16.34 -28.54 6.74
N PRO A 17 15.38 -29.43 6.42
CA PRO A 17 14.02 -29.05 6.03
C PRO A 17 13.37 -28.13 7.07
N ARG A 18 12.78 -27.02 6.64
CA ARG A 18 12.12 -26.07 7.54
C ARG A 18 10.74 -26.61 7.95
N PRO A 19 10.42 -26.71 9.25
CA PRO A 19 9.13 -27.22 9.70
C PRO A 19 7.96 -26.37 9.15
N PRO A 20 6.77 -26.95 8.97
CA PRO A 20 5.61 -26.19 8.52
C PRO A 20 5.14 -25.18 9.59
N LEU A 21 4.53 -24.08 9.15
CA LEU A 21 3.92 -23.11 10.08
C LEU A 21 2.80 -23.77 10.89
N THR A 22 2.77 -23.50 12.19
CA THR A 22 1.66 -23.90 13.06
C THR A 22 0.36 -23.20 12.61
N ARG A 23 -0.80 -23.80 12.93
CA ARG A 23 -2.11 -23.19 12.63
C ARG A 23 -2.25 -21.78 13.24
N ARG A 24 -1.69 -21.57 14.43
CA ARG A 24 -1.70 -20.27 15.13
C ARG A 24 -0.87 -19.21 14.39
N GLN A 25 0.36 -19.54 13.99
CA GLN A 25 1.21 -18.63 13.20
C GLN A 25 0.57 -18.30 11.86
N ARG A 26 -0.07 -19.28 11.22
CA ARG A 26 -0.77 -19.09 9.94
C ARG A 26 -1.91 -18.07 10.06
N ARG A 27 -2.79 -18.24 11.05
CA ARG A 27 -3.89 -17.29 11.32
C ARG A 27 -3.37 -15.90 11.67
N GLY A 28 -2.34 -15.82 12.52
CA GLY A 28 -1.71 -14.55 12.88
C GLY A 28 -1.14 -13.81 11.67
N ALA A 29 -0.50 -14.52 10.74
CA ALA A 29 0.02 -13.93 9.51
C ALA A 29 -1.09 -13.41 8.59
N PHE A 30 -2.16 -14.18 8.37
CA PHE A 30 -3.31 -13.74 7.56
C PHE A 30 -3.96 -12.48 8.12
N VAL A 31 -4.27 -12.46 9.43
CA VAL A 31 -4.91 -11.32 10.10
C VAL A 31 -3.99 -10.10 10.10
N ALA A 32 -2.69 -10.30 10.41
CA ALA A 32 -1.72 -9.21 10.39
C ALA A 32 -1.62 -8.55 9.02
N GLY A 33 -1.63 -9.34 7.93
CA GLY A 33 -1.56 -8.80 6.57
C GLY A 33 -2.84 -8.10 6.12
N ALA A 34 -4.00 -8.69 6.40
CA ALA A 34 -5.29 -8.08 6.09
C ALA A 34 -5.45 -6.70 6.75
N VAL A 35 -5.14 -6.62 8.05
CA VAL A 35 -5.27 -5.38 8.82
C VAL A 35 -4.20 -4.38 8.43
N ALA A 36 -2.93 -4.81 8.30
CA ALA A 36 -1.83 -3.90 8.02
C ALA A 36 -1.94 -3.27 6.64
N LEU A 37 -2.26 -4.04 5.59
CA LEU A 37 -2.37 -3.48 4.25
C LEU A 37 -3.57 -2.53 4.12
N LEU A 38 -4.69 -2.86 4.76
CA LEU A 38 -5.87 -1.99 4.79
C LEU A 38 -5.57 -0.66 5.51
N LEU A 39 -4.95 -0.71 6.69
CA LEU A 39 -4.54 0.50 7.42
C LEU A 39 -3.47 1.30 6.64
N LEU A 40 -2.53 0.63 5.99
CA LEU A 40 -1.51 1.28 5.18
C LEU A 40 -2.13 2.02 4.00
N GLN A 41 -3.08 1.39 3.30
CA GLN A 41 -3.78 2.00 2.16
C GLN A 41 -4.69 3.14 2.61
N LEU A 42 -5.39 3.00 3.73
CA LEU A 42 -6.17 4.07 4.34
C LEU A 42 -5.28 5.27 4.70
N GLY A 43 -4.20 5.03 5.44
CA GLY A 43 -3.26 6.08 5.82
C GLY A 43 -2.60 6.75 4.62
N PHE A 44 -2.23 5.98 3.59
CA PHE A 44 -1.71 6.51 2.34
C PHE A 44 -2.73 7.38 1.61
N THR A 45 -4.00 6.94 1.52
CA THR A 45 -5.07 7.70 0.86
C THR A 45 -5.32 9.02 1.57
N VAL A 46 -5.38 8.99 2.90
CA VAL A 46 -5.52 10.19 3.74
C VAL A 46 -4.30 11.11 3.60
N ALA A 47 -3.09 10.56 3.52
CA ALA A 47 -1.85 11.34 3.39
C ALA A 47 -1.67 11.98 2.00
N VAL A 48 -2.05 11.26 0.94
CA VAL A 48 -1.88 11.70 -0.45
C VAL A 48 -2.97 12.67 -0.87
N PHE A 49 -4.17 12.58 -0.30
CA PHE A 49 -5.29 13.46 -0.66
C PHE A 49 -4.92 14.96 -0.60
N PRO A 50 -4.32 15.48 0.49
CA PRO A 50 -3.87 16.88 0.55
C PRO A 50 -2.86 17.25 -0.55
N VAL A 51 -1.92 16.35 -0.85
CA VAL A 51 -0.88 16.59 -1.86
C VAL A 51 -1.49 16.69 -3.26
N VAL A 52 -2.38 15.75 -3.60
CA VAL A 52 -3.10 15.75 -4.88
C VAL A 52 -4.00 16.96 -4.98
N PHE A 53 -4.71 17.30 -3.92
CA PHE A 53 -5.59 18.46 -3.87
C PHE A 53 -4.83 19.76 -4.16
N VAL A 54 -3.74 20.02 -3.44
CA VAL A 54 -2.89 21.20 -3.68
C VAL A 54 -2.29 21.18 -5.09
N GLY A 55 -1.81 20.02 -5.55
CA GLY A 55 -1.25 19.89 -6.90
C GLY A 55 -2.26 20.22 -8.00
N VAL A 56 -3.50 19.76 -7.88
CA VAL A 56 -4.59 20.06 -8.83
C VAL A 56 -4.94 21.55 -8.80
N VAL A 57 -5.04 22.17 -7.62
CA VAL A 57 -5.34 23.60 -7.48
C VAL A 57 -4.23 24.46 -8.10
N LEU A 58 -2.96 24.15 -7.83
CA LEU A 58 -1.81 24.87 -8.41
C LEU A 58 -1.72 24.69 -9.92
N LEU A 59 -2.01 23.49 -10.42
CA LEU A 59 -2.06 23.21 -11.86
C LEU A 59 -3.15 24.04 -12.53
N ALA A 60 -4.36 24.07 -11.97
CA ALA A 60 -5.47 24.85 -12.48
C ALA A 60 -5.13 26.35 -12.53
N PHE A 61 -4.52 26.89 -11.45
CA PHE A 61 -4.07 28.27 -11.39
C PHE A 61 -3.02 28.60 -12.47
N THR A 62 -2.06 27.70 -12.69
CA THR A 62 -1.03 27.85 -13.73
C THR A 62 -1.62 27.88 -15.13
N ILE A 63 -2.59 27.00 -15.41
CA ILE A 63 -3.30 26.96 -16.70
C ILE A 63 -4.08 28.27 -16.92
N THR A 64 -4.86 28.72 -15.94
CA THR A 64 -5.64 29.97 -16.04
C THR A 64 -4.74 31.19 -16.27
N ASN A 65 -3.62 31.32 -15.54
CA ASN A 65 -2.69 32.44 -15.77
C ASN A 65 -2.05 32.41 -17.16
N SER A 66 -1.76 31.21 -17.69
CA SER A 66 -1.22 31.05 -19.04
C SER A 66 -2.24 31.40 -20.14
N LEU A 67 -3.54 31.17 -19.89
CA LEU A 67 -4.64 31.45 -20.81
C LEU A 67 -5.08 32.91 -20.74
N ALA A 68 -5.10 33.54 -19.55
CA ALA A 68 -5.41 34.95 -19.36
C ALA A 68 -4.45 35.90 -20.10
N SER A 69 -3.25 35.41 -20.43
CA SER A 69 -2.29 36.11 -21.29
C SER A 69 -2.69 36.13 -22.78
N ARG A 70 -3.80 35.49 -23.17
CA ARG A 70 -4.32 35.46 -24.55
C ARG A 70 -5.55 36.37 -24.70
N PRO A 71 -5.49 37.41 -25.55
CA PRO A 71 -6.45 38.53 -25.48
C PRO A 71 -7.80 38.36 -26.22
N ALA A 72 -8.43 37.18 -26.31
CA ALA A 72 -9.72 37.08 -27.05
C ALA A 72 -10.79 36.14 -26.48
N ASP A 73 -10.46 35.00 -25.87
CA ASP A 73 -11.46 34.00 -25.52
C ASP A 73 -11.30 33.50 -24.08
N ALA A 74 -11.57 34.37 -23.10
CA ALA A 74 -11.67 33.97 -21.70
C ALA A 74 -12.88 33.05 -21.52
N SER A 75 -12.59 31.74 -21.47
CA SER A 75 -13.57 30.69 -21.25
C SER A 75 -14.38 30.95 -19.96
N SER A 76 -15.60 30.42 -19.87
CA SER A 76 -16.42 30.51 -18.64
C SER A 76 -15.69 29.96 -17.40
N TRP A 77 -14.69 29.10 -17.60
CA TRP A 77 -13.82 28.54 -16.56
C TRP A 77 -12.85 29.57 -15.96
N ASP A 78 -12.26 30.44 -16.79
CA ASP A 78 -11.35 31.48 -16.29
C ASP A 78 -12.09 32.51 -15.43
N ARG A 79 -13.33 32.84 -15.80
CA ARG A 79 -14.21 33.70 -14.99
C ARG A 79 -14.57 33.07 -13.65
N PHE A 80 -14.88 31.77 -13.60
CA PHE A 80 -15.19 31.09 -12.34
C PHE A 80 -14.03 31.19 -11.33
N TRP A 81 -12.78 30.93 -11.73
CA TRP A 81 -11.65 30.98 -10.81
C TRP A 81 -11.27 32.40 -10.39
N VAL A 82 -11.36 33.35 -11.32
CA VAL A 82 -11.09 34.77 -11.04
C VAL A 82 -12.16 35.37 -10.13
N ASP A 83 -13.44 35.04 -10.34
CA ASP A 83 -14.55 35.59 -9.55
C ASP A 83 -14.70 34.91 -8.17
N THR A 84 -14.39 33.62 -8.04
CA THR A 84 -14.62 32.87 -6.80
C THR A 84 -13.58 33.15 -5.70
N HIS A 85 -12.46 33.83 -6.00
CA HIS A 85 -11.43 34.22 -5.01
C HIS A 85 -11.09 33.09 -4.01
N ILE A 86 -10.87 31.86 -4.50
CA ILE A 86 -10.51 30.74 -3.63
C ILE A 86 -9.08 30.94 -3.16
N ASP A 87 -8.90 31.54 -1.99
CA ASP A 87 -7.61 31.59 -1.30
C ASP A 87 -7.34 30.24 -0.62
N PRO A 88 -6.33 29.46 -1.06
CA PRO A 88 -6.00 28.19 -0.43
C PRO A 88 -5.27 28.36 0.90
N ALA A 89 -4.74 29.55 1.22
CA ALA A 89 -3.89 29.77 2.39
C ALA A 89 -4.53 29.35 3.73
N PRO A 90 -5.82 29.63 4.00
CA PRO A 90 -6.48 29.19 5.22
C PRO A 90 -6.61 27.67 5.34
N TRP A 91 -6.55 26.92 4.24
CA TRP A 91 -6.73 25.47 4.22
C TRP A 91 -5.41 24.71 4.43
N ILE A 92 -4.26 25.35 4.18
CA ILE A 92 -2.94 24.73 4.27
C ILE A 92 -2.69 24.05 5.63
N PRO A 93 -2.97 24.68 6.80
CA PRO A 93 -2.73 24.03 8.09
C PRO A 93 -3.57 22.76 8.28
N TRP A 94 -4.83 22.77 7.83
CA TRP A 94 -5.73 21.61 7.90
C TRP A 94 -5.28 20.49 6.98
N LEU A 95 -4.84 20.83 5.77
CA LEU A 95 -4.28 19.88 4.81
C LEU A 95 -3.01 19.21 5.34
N ILE A 96 -2.13 19.97 6.01
CA ILE A 96 -0.96 19.42 6.71
C ILE A 96 -1.40 18.48 7.84
N ALA A 97 -2.37 18.88 8.66
CA ALA A 97 -2.87 18.05 9.76
C ALA A 97 -3.45 16.71 9.26
N VAL A 98 -4.23 16.74 8.17
CA VAL A 98 -4.75 15.53 7.51
C VAL A 98 -3.61 14.67 6.97
N ALA A 99 -2.60 15.26 6.33
CA ALA A 99 -1.45 14.53 5.82
C ALA A 99 -0.69 13.82 6.94
N VAL A 100 -0.45 14.52 8.05
CA VAL A 100 0.19 13.96 9.26
C VAL A 100 -0.65 12.83 9.85
N ALA A 101 -1.97 13.00 9.97
CA ALA A 101 -2.85 11.94 10.45
C ALA A 101 -2.76 10.67 9.58
N GLY A 102 -2.71 10.82 8.25
CA GLY A 102 -2.50 9.71 7.32
C GLY A 102 -1.18 8.98 7.57
N ILE A 103 -0.08 9.71 7.76
CA ILE A 103 1.24 9.14 8.07
C ILE A 103 1.21 8.39 9.42
N LEU A 104 0.55 8.95 10.44
CA LEU A 104 0.41 8.29 11.75
C LEU A 104 -0.36 6.97 11.65
N ILE A 105 -1.42 6.92 10.84
CA ILE A 105 -2.16 5.69 10.54
C ILE A 105 -1.26 4.66 9.85
N MET A 106 -0.42 5.08 8.90
CA MET A 106 0.55 4.19 8.24
C MET A 106 1.56 3.62 9.25
N VAL A 107 2.11 4.45 10.14
CA VAL A 107 3.02 3.99 11.22
C VAL A 107 2.32 2.99 12.13
N LEU A 108 1.08 3.29 12.54
CA LEU A 108 0.27 2.38 13.34
C LEU A 108 0.04 1.04 12.64
N ALA A 109 -0.18 1.02 11.32
CA ALA A 109 -0.31 -0.20 10.53
C ALA A 109 0.93 -1.11 10.68
N VAL A 110 2.14 -0.53 10.57
CA VAL A 110 3.41 -1.26 10.74
C VAL A 110 3.54 -1.82 12.15
N LEU A 111 3.23 -1.00 13.17
CA LEU A 111 3.32 -1.41 14.58
C LEU A 111 2.35 -2.53 14.91
N VAL A 112 1.07 -2.37 14.54
CA VAL A 112 0.01 -3.36 14.74
C VAL A 112 0.35 -4.67 14.05
N SER A 113 0.83 -4.62 12.80
CA SER A 113 1.32 -5.80 12.09
C SER A 113 2.39 -6.55 12.89
N GLY A 114 3.40 -5.81 13.35
CA GLY A 114 4.50 -6.37 14.12
C GLY A 114 4.07 -6.91 15.48
N TRP A 115 3.07 -6.33 16.13
CA TRP A 115 2.50 -6.82 17.39
C TRP A 115 1.67 -8.08 17.21
N ILE A 116 0.80 -8.14 16.20
CA ILE A 116 -0.01 -9.33 15.88
C ILE A 116 0.91 -10.52 15.57
N LEU A 117 1.94 -10.32 14.74
CA LEU A 117 2.89 -11.39 14.40
C LEU A 117 3.68 -11.88 15.63
N ARG A 118 4.09 -10.97 16.52
CA ARG A 118 4.76 -11.32 17.79
C ARG A 118 3.84 -12.12 18.71
N ALA A 119 2.59 -11.70 18.88
CA ALA A 119 1.61 -12.39 19.72
C ALA A 119 1.27 -13.82 19.23
N HIS A 120 1.53 -14.12 17.96
CA HIS A 120 1.33 -15.43 17.36
C HIS A 120 2.62 -16.26 17.23
N GLY A 121 3.74 -15.79 17.77
CA GLY A 121 5.00 -16.54 17.81
C GLY A 121 5.68 -16.70 16.44
N VAL A 122 5.52 -15.73 15.54
CA VAL A 122 6.25 -15.72 14.26
C VAL A 122 7.72 -15.38 14.53
N SER A 123 8.65 -16.17 13.97
CA SER A 123 10.10 -16.10 14.25
C SER A 123 10.72 -14.74 13.92
N ARG A 124 10.34 -14.13 12.80
CA ARG A 124 10.92 -12.87 12.29
C ARG A 124 9.83 -11.84 11.97
N PRO A 125 9.13 -11.31 12.98
CA PRO A 125 7.95 -10.48 12.78
C PRO A 125 8.28 -9.20 12.00
N ARG A 126 9.40 -8.53 12.32
CA ARG A 126 9.84 -7.31 11.62
C ARG A 126 10.21 -7.59 10.16
N GLY A 127 10.93 -8.69 9.90
CA GLY A 127 11.30 -9.09 8.54
C GLY A 127 10.07 -9.33 7.67
N VAL A 128 9.10 -10.09 8.20
CA VAL A 128 7.83 -10.38 7.53
C VAL A 128 7.00 -9.11 7.27
N THR A 129 6.93 -8.17 8.22
CA THR A 129 6.21 -6.91 8.02
C THR A 129 6.83 -6.06 6.92
N TRP A 130 8.15 -5.83 6.94
CA TRP A 130 8.81 -4.97 5.95
C TRP A 130 8.76 -5.55 4.54
N SER A 131 9.03 -6.83 4.39
CA SER A 131 8.91 -7.50 3.09
C SER A 131 7.46 -7.59 2.63
N GLY A 132 6.53 -7.84 3.56
CA GLY A 132 5.10 -7.89 3.31
C GLY A 132 4.54 -6.56 2.80
N ILE A 133 5.00 -5.44 3.35
CA ILE A 133 4.63 -4.10 2.86
C ILE A 133 5.10 -3.91 1.42
N GLY A 134 6.39 -4.17 1.13
CA GLY A 134 6.94 -3.98 -0.21
C GLY A 134 6.20 -4.80 -1.27
N ILE A 135 6.02 -6.10 -1.01
CA ILE A 135 5.31 -7.00 -1.94
C ILE A 135 3.82 -6.68 -1.98
N GLY A 136 3.22 -6.30 -0.85
CA GLY A 136 1.80 -5.97 -0.75
C GLY A 136 1.44 -4.74 -1.58
N ILE A 137 2.30 -3.72 -1.61
CA ILE A 137 2.14 -2.54 -2.48
C ILE A 137 2.12 -2.96 -3.95
N VAL A 138 3.09 -3.77 -4.39
CA VAL A 138 3.14 -4.27 -5.77
C VAL A 138 1.92 -5.12 -6.11
N GLY A 139 1.53 -6.03 -5.21
CA GLY A 139 0.33 -6.84 -5.36
C GLY A 139 -0.93 -5.99 -5.49
N GLN A 140 -1.03 -4.92 -4.71
CA GLN A 140 -2.16 -3.99 -4.77
C GLN A 140 -2.19 -3.21 -6.08
N TRP A 141 -1.05 -2.83 -6.65
CA TRP A 141 -1.00 -2.17 -7.95
C TRP A 141 -1.46 -3.10 -9.07
N ILE A 142 -1.05 -4.37 -9.04
CA ILE A 142 -1.49 -5.37 -10.01
C ILE A 142 -3.01 -5.58 -9.91
N VAL A 143 -3.52 -5.82 -8.70
CA VAL A 143 -4.96 -6.03 -8.47
C VAL A 143 -5.75 -4.76 -8.81
N GLY A 144 -5.27 -3.58 -8.41
CA GLY A 144 -5.87 -2.30 -8.74
C GLY A 144 -5.92 -2.04 -10.24
N GLY A 145 -4.85 -2.37 -10.98
CA GLY A 145 -4.82 -2.27 -12.44
C GLY A 145 -5.84 -3.19 -13.11
N ILE A 146 -5.92 -4.45 -12.67
CA ILE A 146 -6.90 -5.41 -13.19
C ILE A 146 -8.34 -4.94 -12.89
N LEU A 147 -8.63 -4.56 -11.64
CA LEU A 147 -9.94 -4.05 -11.25
C LEU A 147 -10.29 -2.75 -11.98
N GLY A 148 -9.30 -1.89 -12.23
CA GLY A 148 -9.46 -0.67 -13.01
C GLY A 148 -9.89 -0.97 -14.45
N VAL A 149 -9.26 -1.93 -15.12
CA VAL A 149 -9.66 -2.36 -16.47
C VAL A 149 -11.09 -2.90 -16.46
N ILE A 150 -11.42 -3.79 -15.51
CA ILE A 150 -12.77 -4.34 -15.37
C ILE A 150 -13.80 -3.25 -15.13
N ALA A 151 -13.52 -2.29 -14.25
CA ALA A 151 -14.42 -1.18 -13.95
C ALA A 151 -14.64 -0.27 -15.17
N ASN A 152 -13.58 0.00 -15.94
CA ASN A 152 -13.70 0.77 -17.19
C ASN A 152 -14.58 0.05 -18.21
N LEU A 153 -14.36 -1.25 -18.44
CA LEU A 153 -15.19 -2.06 -19.34
C LEU A 153 -16.66 -2.10 -18.88
N ALA A 154 -16.90 -2.27 -17.58
CA ALA A 154 -18.24 -2.24 -17.00
C ALA A 154 -18.90 -0.85 -17.17
N SER A 155 -18.14 0.23 -17.03
CA SER A 155 -18.65 1.60 -17.20
C SER A 155 -19.09 1.88 -18.64
N LEU A 156 -18.36 1.38 -19.64
CA LEU A 156 -18.73 1.51 -21.06
C LEU A 156 -20.04 0.79 -21.35
N GLY A 157 -20.24 -0.40 -20.79
CA GLY A 157 -21.51 -1.14 -20.88
C GLY A 157 -22.65 -0.42 -20.16
N LEU A 158 -22.42 0.13 -18.97
CA LEU A 158 -23.45 0.85 -18.21
C LEU A 158 -23.87 2.18 -18.88
N GLN A 159 -22.93 2.89 -19.50
CA GLN A 159 -23.21 4.16 -20.21
C GLN A 159 -24.15 3.96 -21.39
N GLN A 160 -24.08 2.81 -22.07
CA GLN A 160 -25.01 2.45 -23.16
C GLN A 160 -26.44 2.23 -22.66
N ILE A 161 -26.62 1.81 -21.40
CA ILE A 161 -27.92 1.46 -20.82
C ILE A 161 -28.55 2.65 -20.08
N SER A 162 -27.74 3.50 -19.44
CA SER A 162 -28.22 4.49 -18.45
C SER A 162 -28.35 5.94 -18.97
N GLY A 163 -28.14 6.21 -20.26
CA GLY A 163 -28.43 7.53 -20.84
C GLY A 163 -27.59 8.68 -20.26
N GLY A 164 -26.39 8.40 -19.75
CA GLY A 164 -25.31 9.39 -19.61
C GLY A 164 -25.27 10.32 -18.38
N ILE A 165 -26.29 10.38 -17.50
CA ILE A 165 -26.40 11.52 -16.55
C ILE A 165 -25.90 11.25 -15.10
N GLY A 166 -25.47 10.04 -14.72
CA GLY A 166 -25.15 9.72 -13.31
C GLY A 166 -23.68 9.58 -12.87
N SER A 167 -22.69 9.68 -13.75
CA SER A 167 -21.59 8.69 -13.72
C SER A 167 -20.24 9.06 -13.09
N LEU A 168 -19.93 10.33 -12.76
CA LEU A 168 -18.57 10.67 -12.31
C LEU A 168 -18.33 10.51 -10.79
N GLY A 169 -19.28 10.87 -9.94
CA GLY A 169 -19.11 10.79 -8.48
C GLY A 169 -19.35 9.39 -7.90
N GLY A 170 -20.42 8.72 -8.32
CA GLY A 170 -20.80 7.39 -7.80
C GLY A 170 -19.85 6.27 -8.22
N GLY A 171 -19.35 6.31 -9.46
CA GLY A 171 -18.42 5.32 -9.99
C GLY A 171 -17.07 5.33 -9.25
N ALA A 172 -16.56 6.52 -8.96
CA ALA A 172 -15.30 6.69 -8.22
C ALA A 172 -15.38 6.11 -6.80
N ALA A 173 -16.50 6.33 -6.10
CA ALA A 173 -16.70 5.79 -4.75
C ALA A 173 -16.75 4.26 -4.74
N ILE A 174 -17.45 3.63 -5.70
CA ILE A 174 -17.52 2.17 -5.82
C ILE A 174 -16.13 1.58 -6.10
N VAL A 175 -15.36 2.19 -7.00
CA VAL A 175 -14.00 1.75 -7.32
C VAL A 175 -13.07 1.90 -6.10
N ALA A 176 -13.18 3.00 -5.36
CA ALA A 176 -12.40 3.23 -4.14
C ALA A 176 -12.72 2.18 -3.05
N ILE A 177 -14.00 1.92 -2.80
CA ILE A 177 -14.45 0.89 -1.84
C ILE A 177 -13.99 -0.49 -2.30
N GLY A 178 -14.18 -0.82 -3.59
CA GLY A 178 -13.74 -2.09 -4.17
C GLY A 178 -12.23 -2.31 -4.03
N SER A 179 -11.43 -1.26 -4.25
CA SER A 179 -9.98 -1.29 -4.05
C SER A 179 -9.61 -1.53 -2.59
N LEU A 180 -10.31 -0.90 -1.64
CA LEU A 180 -10.08 -1.08 -0.20
C LEU A 180 -10.43 -2.52 0.25
N VAL A 181 -11.52 -3.07 -0.26
CA VAL A 181 -11.91 -4.47 0.01
C VAL A 181 -10.90 -5.45 -0.59
N ALA A 182 -10.40 -5.18 -1.79
CA ALA A 182 -9.39 -6.00 -2.45
C ALA A 182 -8.05 -6.03 -1.70
N ALA A 183 -7.74 -5.00 -0.90
CA ALA A 183 -6.55 -4.96 -0.06
C ALA A 183 -6.51 -6.09 0.99
N ILE A 184 -7.68 -6.54 1.45
CA ILE A 184 -7.79 -7.58 2.48
C ILE A 184 -7.16 -8.90 1.99
N PRO A 185 -7.62 -9.54 0.90
CA PRO A 185 -7.02 -10.79 0.43
C PRO A 185 -5.56 -10.62 -0.02
N VAL A 186 -5.21 -9.49 -0.66
CA VAL A 186 -3.82 -9.20 -1.07
C VAL A 186 -2.89 -9.17 0.14
N GLY A 187 -3.26 -8.41 1.17
CA GLY A 187 -2.48 -8.32 2.40
C GLY A 187 -2.41 -9.66 3.12
N ALA A 188 -3.54 -10.35 3.25
CA ALA A 188 -3.60 -11.62 3.95
C ALA A 188 -2.70 -12.69 3.29
N LEU A 189 -2.76 -12.82 1.96
CA LEU A 189 -1.93 -13.77 1.20
C LEU A 189 -0.44 -13.37 1.22
N THR A 190 -0.14 -12.09 1.09
CA THR A 190 1.25 -11.59 1.08
C THR A 190 1.96 -11.86 2.41
N TRP A 191 1.30 -11.55 3.53
CA TRP A 191 1.89 -11.82 4.85
C TRP A 191 1.98 -13.31 5.14
N TRP A 192 0.99 -14.10 4.72
CA TRP A 192 1.06 -15.55 4.82
C TRP A 192 2.27 -16.11 4.05
N TRP A 193 2.47 -15.66 2.81
CA TRP A 193 3.60 -16.06 1.97
C TRP A 193 4.94 -15.65 2.60
N MET A 194 5.04 -14.43 3.12
CA MET A 194 6.24 -13.95 3.83
C MET A 194 6.52 -14.72 5.12
N ALA A 195 5.51 -15.01 5.93
CA ALA A 195 5.69 -15.84 7.11
C ALA A 195 6.21 -17.24 6.74
N HIS A 196 5.82 -17.77 5.59
CA HIS A 196 6.32 -19.05 5.08
C HIS A 196 7.77 -18.97 4.58
N ALA A 197 8.17 -17.86 3.95
CA ALA A 197 9.55 -17.63 3.50
C ALA A 197 10.53 -17.47 4.68
N PHE A 198 10.11 -16.78 5.76
CA PHE A 198 10.94 -16.49 6.94
C PHE A 198 10.90 -17.55 8.05
N ARG A 199 10.45 -18.77 7.75
CA ARG A 199 10.44 -19.89 8.70
C ARG A 199 11.85 -20.18 9.24
N ALA A 200 11.92 -20.47 10.54
CA ALA A 200 13.17 -20.87 11.18
C ALA A 200 13.67 -22.23 10.62
N PRO A 201 14.99 -22.40 10.41
CA PRO A 201 15.58 -23.71 10.11
C PRO A 201 15.30 -24.71 11.24
N ALA A 202 15.06 -25.98 10.93
CA ALA A 202 14.80 -27.02 11.94
C ALA A 202 15.92 -27.14 12.98
N ALA A 203 17.18 -26.92 12.58
CA ALA A 203 18.33 -26.93 13.48
C ALA A 203 18.23 -25.89 14.61
N ALA A 204 17.61 -24.72 14.34
CA ALA A 204 17.40 -23.70 15.37
C ALA A 204 16.24 -24.03 16.33
N ALA A 205 15.35 -24.96 15.95
CA ALA A 205 14.23 -25.39 16.79
C ALA A 205 14.62 -26.52 17.77
N ALA A 206 15.73 -27.23 17.52
CA ALA A 206 16.22 -28.33 18.33
C ALA A 206 17.30 -27.94 19.36
N ALA A 207 17.81 -26.71 19.30
CA ALA A 207 18.79 -26.22 20.26
C ALA A 207 18.12 -26.02 21.64
N PRO A 208 18.53 -26.75 22.69
CA PRO A 208 17.98 -26.55 24.03
C PRO A 208 18.31 -25.14 24.53
N LEU A 209 17.37 -24.53 25.26
CA LEU A 209 17.37 -23.15 25.76
C LEU A 209 18.52 -22.79 26.76
N GLY A 210 19.59 -23.59 26.82
CA GLY A 210 20.70 -23.44 27.78
C GLY A 210 22.07 -23.17 27.16
N GLN A 211 22.19 -22.94 25.85
CA GLN A 211 23.49 -22.73 25.16
C GLN A 211 23.57 -21.45 24.32
N SER A 212 22.96 -20.36 24.77
CA SER A 212 23.34 -19.03 24.29
C SER A 212 24.29 -18.42 25.31
N ALA A 213 25.58 -18.36 24.94
CA ALA A 213 26.63 -17.60 25.60
C ALA A 213 26.33 -16.10 25.61
#